data_AF-A0A0F9ACZ6-F1
#
_entry.id   AF-A0A0F9ACZ6-F1
#
_cell.length_a   1.000
_cell.length_b   1.000
_cell.length_c   1.000
_cell.angle_alpha   90.00
_cell.angle_beta   90.00
_cell.angle_gamma   90.00
#
_symmetry.space_group_name_H-M   'P 1'
#
loop_
_entity.id
_entity.type
_entity.pdbx_description
1 polymer ?
#
loop_
_entity_poly.entity_id
_entity_poly.type
_entity_poly.pdbx_seq_one_letter_code
_entity_poly.pdbx_strand_id
1 'polypeptide(L)'
;MAEENKAEENMAEENKAEENMAEENKAEEKKAEEKKAEEKRAEEKRAEEIIVEESMIAKKVKGKFPGALLGVKKFKDELTLCIGKDDIQSISKFLRDDDELAFDFLSDLCGVDKTRLDDSNSFEVVYHLYSLKRNHRVRLKVQIPVSEPNISTVTNVWNTANWHEREAFDMFGIVFEGHPCLERILTPDGFEGHPLRKDYPLKGRQPESLKEVYRKGK
;
A
#
# COMPACT_ATOMS: atom_id res chain seq x y z
N MET A 1 1.03 3.68 66.13
CA MET A 1 2.38 4.21 65.83
C MET A 1 3.37 3.15 65.34
N ALA A 2 3.75 2.12 66.10
CA ALA A 2 4.69 1.10 65.58
C ALA A 2 4.05 0.03 64.66
N GLU A 3 2.77 -0.29 64.86
CA GLU A 3 2.04 -1.24 64.00
C GLU A 3 1.55 -0.62 62.68
N GLU A 4 1.26 0.68 62.66
CA GLU A 4 0.82 1.41 61.45
C GLU A 4 1.99 1.57 60.45
N ASN A 5 3.19 1.92 60.90
CA ASN A 5 4.37 2.03 60.02
C ASN A 5 4.76 0.68 59.38
N LYS A 6 4.50 -0.43 60.06
CA LYS A 6 4.81 -1.77 59.55
C LYS A 6 3.80 -2.24 58.50
N ALA A 7 2.57 -1.75 58.58
CA ALA A 7 1.52 -2.01 57.59
C ALA A 7 1.74 -1.18 56.31
N GLU A 8 2.20 0.06 56.42
CA GLU A 8 2.53 0.91 55.26
C GLU A 8 3.76 0.43 54.48
N GLU A 9 4.82 -0.04 55.17
CA GLU A 9 5.98 -0.65 54.50
C GLU A 9 5.61 -1.95 53.76
N ASN A 10 4.78 -2.80 54.37
CA ASN A 10 4.32 -4.04 53.74
C ASN A 10 3.44 -3.77 52.50
N MET A 11 2.54 -2.78 52.55
CA MET A 11 1.73 -2.39 51.38
C MET A 11 2.58 -1.78 50.24
N ALA A 12 3.64 -1.05 50.58
CA ALA A 12 4.56 -0.49 49.58
C ALA A 12 5.42 -1.57 48.90
N GLU A 13 5.85 -2.60 49.65
CA GLU A 13 6.55 -3.76 49.07
C GLU A 13 5.62 -4.62 48.20
N GLU A 14 4.37 -4.83 48.62
CA GLU A 14 3.37 -5.54 47.82
C GLU A 14 3.06 -4.80 46.51
N ASN A 15 2.81 -3.48 46.54
CA ASN A 15 2.57 -2.68 45.33
C ASN A 15 3.76 -2.70 44.37
N LYS A 16 4.99 -2.67 44.89
CA LYS A 16 6.21 -2.71 44.07
C LYS A 16 6.46 -4.09 43.46
N ALA A 17 6.08 -5.15 44.17
CA ALA A 17 6.10 -6.51 43.65
C ALA A 17 5.03 -6.73 42.57
N GLU A 18 3.83 -6.15 42.73
CA GLU A 18 2.76 -6.18 41.73
C GLU A 18 3.14 -5.40 40.45
N GLU A 19 3.75 -4.22 40.58
CA GLU A 19 4.26 -3.46 39.43
C GLU A 19 5.37 -4.21 38.68
N ASN A 20 6.32 -4.81 39.40
CA ASN A 20 7.39 -5.60 38.78
C ASN A 20 6.85 -6.86 38.08
N MET A 21 5.89 -7.57 38.68
CA MET A 21 5.23 -8.72 38.03
C MET A 21 4.42 -8.28 36.81
N ALA A 22 3.78 -7.10 36.84
CA ALA A 22 3.05 -6.58 35.69
C ALA A 22 3.99 -6.16 34.53
N GLU A 23 5.16 -5.62 34.83
CA GLU A 23 6.20 -5.32 33.83
C GLU A 23 6.83 -6.59 33.24
N GLU A 24 7.13 -7.60 34.06
CA GLU A 24 7.63 -8.89 33.60
C GLU A 24 6.61 -9.61 32.71
N ASN A 25 5.33 -9.63 33.11
CA ASN A 25 4.25 -10.21 32.30
C ASN A 25 4.09 -9.47 30.96
N LYS A 26 4.13 -8.13 30.94
CA LYS A 26 4.11 -7.35 29.68
C LYS A 26 5.33 -7.62 28.80
N ALA A 27 6.51 -7.80 29.40
CA ALA A 27 7.73 -8.10 28.66
C ALA A 27 7.71 -9.53 28.07
N GLU A 28 7.14 -10.50 28.78
CA GLU A 28 6.92 -11.86 28.27
C GLU A 28 5.87 -11.89 27.16
N GLU A 29 4.76 -11.16 27.29
CA GLU A 29 3.74 -11.02 26.25
C GLU A 29 4.33 -10.41 24.97
N LYS A 30 5.12 -9.34 25.11
CA LYS A 30 5.77 -8.68 23.97
C LYS A 30 6.80 -9.60 23.28
N LYS A 31 7.59 -10.35 24.04
CA LYS A 31 8.52 -11.36 23.49
C LYS A 31 7.78 -12.50 22.78
N ALA A 32 6.65 -12.95 23.33
CA ALA A 32 5.82 -13.98 22.70
C ALA A 32 5.16 -13.47 21.40
N GLU A 33 4.74 -12.20 21.36
CA GLU A 33 4.17 -11.56 20.17
C GLU A 33 5.24 -11.35 19.08
N GLU A 34 6.44 -10.88 19.44
CA GLU A 34 7.58 -10.77 18.53
C GLU A 34 7.98 -12.12 17.94
N LYS A 35 8.05 -13.17 18.76
CA LYS A 35 8.38 -14.53 18.30
C LYS A 35 7.32 -15.07 17.34
N LYS A 36 6.03 -14.88 17.64
CA LYS A 36 4.93 -15.25 16.73
C LYS A 36 4.98 -14.46 15.42
N ALA A 37 5.31 -13.17 15.48
CA ALA A 37 5.44 -12.33 14.29
C ALA A 37 6.64 -12.75 13.42
N GLU A 38 7.75 -13.15 14.04
CA GLU A 38 8.94 -13.66 13.34
C GLU A 38 8.68 -15.01 12.67
N GLU A 39 8.04 -15.95 13.38
CA GLU A 39 7.61 -17.24 12.81
C GLU A 39 6.67 -17.03 11.61
N LYS A 40 5.67 -16.14 11.76
CA LYS A 40 4.74 -15.79 10.67
C LYS A 40 5.47 -15.16 9.47
N ARG A 41 6.42 -14.26 9.70
CA ARG A 41 7.23 -13.65 8.62
C ARG A 41 8.10 -14.69 7.90
N ALA A 42 8.65 -15.66 8.63
CA ALA A 42 9.44 -16.74 8.05
C ALA A 42 8.58 -17.68 7.19
N GLU A 43 7.38 -18.03 7.66
CA GLU A 43 6.40 -18.82 6.90
C GLU A 43 5.94 -18.07 5.64
N GLU A 44 5.63 -16.77 5.77
CA GLU A 44 5.29 -15.91 4.63
C GLU A 44 6.43 -15.91 3.61
N LYS A 45 7.67 -15.61 4.02
CA LYS A 45 8.84 -15.63 3.10
C LYS A 45 9.00 -16.94 2.37
N ARG A 46 8.86 -18.07 3.06
CA ARG A 46 8.95 -19.40 2.45
C ARG A 46 7.84 -19.62 1.40
N ALA A 47 6.63 -19.17 1.69
CA ALA A 47 5.53 -19.24 0.74
C ALA A 47 5.79 -18.33 -0.49
N GLU A 48 6.34 -17.13 -0.28
CA GLU A 48 6.71 -16.24 -1.39
C GLU A 48 7.78 -16.87 -2.29
N GLU A 49 8.79 -17.52 -1.72
CA GLU A 49 9.83 -18.24 -2.48
C GLU A 49 9.24 -19.36 -3.34
N ILE A 50 8.33 -20.17 -2.79
CA ILE A 50 7.63 -21.21 -3.55
C ILE A 50 6.85 -20.60 -4.71
N ILE A 51 6.11 -19.51 -4.48
CA ILE A 51 5.33 -18.84 -5.54
C ILE A 51 6.25 -18.28 -6.62
N VAL A 52 7.39 -17.70 -6.24
CA VAL A 52 8.41 -17.26 -7.19
C VAL A 52 8.91 -18.44 -8.02
N GLU A 53 9.17 -19.58 -7.40
CA GLU A 53 9.62 -20.79 -8.09
C GLU A 53 8.54 -21.44 -8.98
N GLU A 54 7.27 -21.20 -8.73
CA GLU A 54 6.19 -21.71 -9.60
C GLU A 54 5.84 -20.74 -10.73
N SER A 55 5.98 -19.43 -10.49
CA SER A 55 5.54 -18.39 -11.42
C SER A 55 6.65 -17.95 -12.36
N MET A 56 6.50 -18.24 -13.66
CA MET A 56 7.38 -17.75 -14.71
C MET A 56 7.57 -16.22 -14.65
N ILE A 57 6.49 -15.47 -14.43
CA ILE A 57 6.51 -14.00 -14.37
C ILE A 57 7.38 -13.56 -13.19
N ALA A 58 7.16 -14.12 -12.00
CA ALA A 58 7.90 -13.76 -10.80
C ALA A 58 9.39 -14.12 -10.93
N LYS A 59 9.74 -15.27 -11.51
CA LYS A 59 11.15 -15.64 -11.79
C LYS A 59 11.82 -14.62 -12.68
N LYS A 60 11.18 -14.24 -13.78
CA LYS A 60 11.74 -13.28 -14.74
C LYS A 60 11.96 -11.91 -14.11
N VAL A 61 10.99 -11.42 -13.34
CA VAL A 61 11.15 -10.15 -12.63
C VAL A 61 12.26 -10.23 -11.59
N LYS A 62 12.29 -11.28 -10.74
CA LYS A 62 13.35 -11.45 -9.72
C LYS A 62 14.74 -11.60 -10.33
N GLY A 63 14.85 -12.31 -11.46
CA GLY A 63 16.12 -12.52 -12.16
C GLY A 63 16.69 -11.24 -12.77
N LYS A 64 15.82 -10.36 -13.28
CA LYS A 64 16.25 -9.09 -13.91
C LYS A 64 16.36 -7.93 -12.92
N PHE A 65 15.54 -7.94 -11.87
CA PHE A 65 15.43 -6.89 -10.86
C PHE A 65 15.41 -7.48 -9.44
N PRO A 66 16.53 -8.03 -8.95
CA PRO A 66 16.56 -8.78 -7.68
C PRO A 66 16.25 -7.93 -6.45
N GLY A 67 16.52 -6.62 -6.49
CA GLY A 67 16.24 -5.68 -5.39
C GLY A 67 14.85 -5.01 -5.46
N ALA A 68 14.18 -5.09 -6.61
CA ALA A 68 12.93 -4.39 -6.83
C ALA A 68 11.71 -5.16 -6.31
N LEU A 69 11.81 -6.50 -6.25
CA LEU A 69 10.71 -7.37 -5.85
C LEU A 69 10.69 -7.50 -4.32
N LEU A 70 9.80 -6.75 -3.67
CA LEU A 70 9.66 -6.68 -2.22
C LEU A 70 8.82 -7.82 -1.64
N GLY A 71 7.96 -8.43 -2.45
CA GLY A 71 7.13 -9.55 -2.04
C GLY A 71 6.29 -10.12 -3.17
N VAL A 72 5.78 -11.34 -2.98
CA VAL A 72 4.97 -12.05 -3.99
C VAL A 72 3.82 -12.78 -3.32
N LYS A 73 2.61 -12.56 -3.82
CA LYS A 73 1.41 -13.24 -3.33
C LYS A 73 0.67 -13.90 -4.48
N LYS A 74 0.15 -15.10 -4.26
CA LYS A 74 -0.76 -15.77 -5.17
C LYS A 74 -2.02 -16.16 -4.42
N PHE A 75 -3.16 -15.74 -4.92
CA PHE A 75 -4.45 -16.07 -4.33
C PHE A 75 -5.48 -16.30 -5.43
N LYS A 76 -6.17 -17.45 -5.41
CA LYS A 76 -7.18 -17.83 -6.41
C LYS A 76 -6.72 -17.56 -7.86
N ASP A 77 -5.53 -18.07 -8.19
CA ASP A 77 -4.88 -17.92 -9.51
C ASP A 77 -4.57 -16.48 -9.94
N GLU A 78 -4.52 -15.55 -8.99
CA GLU A 78 -4.05 -14.19 -9.23
C GLU A 78 -2.67 -13.98 -8.61
N LEU A 79 -1.69 -13.70 -9.47
CA LEU A 79 -0.34 -13.33 -9.07
C LEU A 79 -0.28 -11.84 -8.77
N THR A 80 0.25 -11.50 -7.60
CA THR A 80 0.53 -10.13 -7.17
C THR A 80 2.02 -9.98 -6.86
N LEU A 81 2.66 -8.99 -7.48
CA LEU A 81 4.04 -8.62 -7.24
C LEU A 81 4.07 -7.29 -6.49
N CYS A 82 4.67 -7.28 -5.30
CA CYS A 82 4.94 -6.05 -4.55
C CYS A 82 6.31 -5.52 -5.00
N ILE A 83 6.34 -4.31 -5.52
CA ILE A 83 7.51 -3.72 -6.18
C ILE A 83 7.88 -2.40 -5.52
N GLY A 84 9.17 -2.08 -5.46
CA GLY A 84 9.67 -0.78 -5.01
C GLY A 84 9.27 0.37 -5.94
N LYS A 85 9.00 1.56 -5.38
CA LYS A 85 8.48 2.69 -6.16
C LYS A 85 9.40 3.12 -7.32
N ASP A 86 10.71 3.02 -7.11
CA ASP A 86 11.72 3.52 -8.05
C ASP A 86 11.87 2.62 -9.30
N ASP A 87 11.45 1.36 -9.21
CA ASP A 87 11.64 0.37 -10.28
C ASP A 87 10.41 0.20 -11.19
N ILE A 88 9.28 0.85 -10.86
CA ILE A 88 7.99 0.63 -11.53
C ILE A 88 8.07 0.85 -13.04
N GLN A 89 8.75 1.90 -13.50
CA GLN A 89 8.83 2.23 -14.92
C GLN A 89 9.67 1.19 -15.68
N SER A 90 10.82 0.81 -15.11
CA SER A 90 11.72 -0.20 -15.67
C SER A 90 11.07 -1.57 -15.75
N ILE A 91 10.36 -1.98 -14.70
CA ILE A 91 9.63 -3.25 -14.67
C ILE A 91 8.45 -3.22 -15.62
N SER A 92 7.67 -2.14 -15.65
CA SER A 92 6.54 -1.99 -16.57
C SER A 92 6.96 -2.14 -18.03
N LYS A 93 8.06 -1.47 -18.42
CA LYS A 93 8.63 -1.61 -19.75
C LYS A 93 9.10 -3.04 -20.03
N PHE A 94 9.76 -3.69 -19.09
CA PHE A 94 10.17 -5.09 -19.26
C PHE A 94 8.99 -6.05 -19.41
N LEU A 95 7.95 -5.90 -18.60
CA LEU A 95 6.74 -6.73 -18.65
C LEU A 95 6.02 -6.60 -20.00
N ARG A 96 6.00 -5.38 -20.57
CA ARG A 96 5.42 -5.12 -21.89
C ARG A 96 6.31 -5.68 -23.02
N ASP A 97 7.60 -5.40 -22.98
CA ASP A 97 8.54 -5.64 -24.10
C ASP A 97 9.04 -7.09 -24.19
N ASP A 98 8.99 -7.89 -23.11
CA ASP A 98 9.38 -9.30 -23.14
C ASP A 98 8.35 -10.16 -23.89
N ASP A 99 8.76 -10.86 -24.95
CA ASP A 99 7.87 -11.65 -25.82
C ASP A 99 7.10 -12.78 -25.13
N GLU A 100 7.64 -13.33 -24.04
CA GLU A 100 6.98 -14.40 -23.29
C GLU A 100 5.98 -13.85 -22.27
N LEU A 101 6.20 -12.62 -21.80
CA LEU A 101 5.29 -11.93 -20.88
C LEU A 101 4.21 -11.14 -21.61
N ALA A 102 4.62 -10.29 -22.56
CA ALA A 102 3.77 -9.54 -23.48
C ALA A 102 2.57 -8.85 -22.82
N PHE A 103 2.79 -8.15 -21.69
CA PHE A 103 1.74 -7.37 -21.02
C PHE A 103 1.44 -6.10 -21.82
N ASP A 104 0.66 -6.26 -22.88
CA ASP A 104 0.29 -5.23 -23.85
C ASP A 104 -0.91 -4.37 -23.40
N PHE A 105 -1.64 -4.80 -22.36
CA PHE A 105 -2.84 -4.12 -21.88
C PHE A 105 -2.79 -3.82 -20.38
N LEU A 106 -2.72 -2.54 -20.03
CA LEU A 106 -3.03 -2.05 -18.68
C LEU A 106 -4.56 -1.89 -18.57
N SER A 107 -5.18 -2.81 -17.83
CA SER A 107 -6.63 -2.89 -17.65
C SER A 107 -7.16 -1.86 -16.65
N ASP A 108 -6.40 -1.57 -15.61
CA ASP A 108 -6.77 -0.62 -14.56
C ASP A 108 -5.54 -0.18 -13.76
N LEU A 109 -5.60 1.04 -13.21
CA LEU A 109 -4.66 1.54 -12.23
C LEU A 109 -5.46 2.32 -11.18
N CYS A 110 -5.35 1.89 -9.93
CA CYS A 110 -6.06 2.51 -8.82
C CYS A 110 -5.14 2.80 -7.63
N GLY A 111 -5.46 3.87 -6.90
CA GLY A 111 -4.88 4.15 -5.59
C GLY A 111 -5.66 3.46 -4.48
N VAL A 112 -4.96 3.07 -3.42
CA VAL A 112 -5.54 2.52 -2.19
C VAL A 112 -4.93 3.25 -1.01
N ASP A 113 -5.78 3.81 -0.16
CA ASP A 113 -5.34 4.44 1.08
C ASP A 113 -5.20 3.39 2.20
N LYS A 114 -3.96 3.14 2.64
CA LYS A 114 -3.62 2.18 3.71
C LYS A 114 -3.36 2.84 5.07
N THR A 115 -3.54 4.15 5.21
CA THR A 115 -3.28 4.90 6.46
C THR A 115 -4.01 4.37 7.70
N ARG A 116 -5.15 3.70 7.51
CA ARG A 116 -5.95 3.09 8.59
C ARG A 116 -5.93 1.56 8.60
N LEU A 117 -5.17 0.93 7.70
CA LEU A 117 -5.10 -0.52 7.56
C LEU A 117 -3.88 -1.09 8.31
N ASP A 118 -2.77 -0.36 8.33
CA ASP A 118 -1.54 -0.72 9.04
C ASP A 118 -0.78 0.55 9.46
N ASP A 119 0.23 0.38 10.33
CA ASP A 119 1.10 1.46 10.80
C ASP A 119 2.07 1.98 9.72
N SER A 120 1.88 1.59 8.46
CA SER A 120 2.79 1.96 7.36
C SER A 120 2.61 3.41 6.91
N ASN A 121 1.47 4.03 7.22
CA ASN A 121 1.11 5.38 6.77
C ASN A 121 1.44 5.61 5.27
N SER A 122 0.99 4.69 4.43
CA SER A 122 1.30 4.64 3.00
C SER A 122 0.03 4.65 2.14
N PHE A 123 0.16 5.13 0.90
CA PHE A 123 -0.75 4.77 -0.16
C PHE A 123 -0.18 3.57 -0.94
N GLU A 124 -1.05 2.83 -1.60
CA GLU A 124 -0.66 1.73 -2.49
C GLU A 124 -1.23 1.99 -3.89
N VAL A 125 -0.38 2.02 -4.90
CA VAL A 125 -0.78 2.08 -6.30
C VAL A 125 -0.83 0.66 -6.84
N VAL A 126 -2.00 0.26 -7.36
CA VAL A 126 -2.24 -1.08 -7.87
C VAL A 126 -2.41 -1.01 -9.38
N TYR A 127 -1.64 -1.83 -10.10
CA TYR A 127 -1.69 -1.93 -11.56
C TYR A 127 -2.27 -3.30 -11.94
N HIS A 128 -3.27 -3.29 -12.80
CA HIS A 128 -3.86 -4.49 -13.39
C HIS A 128 -3.36 -4.67 -14.81
N LEU A 129 -2.44 -5.63 -14.98
CA LEU A 129 -1.86 -5.94 -16.28
C LEU A 129 -2.43 -7.23 -16.83
N TYR A 130 -2.70 -7.21 -18.12
CA TYR A 130 -3.17 -8.34 -18.88
C TYR A 130 -2.37 -8.47 -20.18
N SER A 131 -2.03 -9.70 -20.54
CA SER A 131 -1.49 -10.01 -21.86
C SER A 131 -2.60 -10.56 -22.72
N LEU A 132 -2.96 -9.84 -23.79
CA LEU A 132 -3.90 -10.33 -24.78
C LEU A 132 -3.31 -11.50 -25.56
N LYS A 133 -2.01 -11.43 -25.88
CA LYS A 133 -1.29 -12.46 -26.63
C LYS A 133 -1.13 -13.78 -25.87
N ARG A 134 -0.88 -13.73 -24.56
CA ARG A 134 -0.61 -14.91 -23.72
C ARG A 134 -1.80 -15.32 -22.85
N ASN A 135 -2.85 -14.50 -22.78
CA ASN A 135 -4.03 -14.72 -21.96
C ASN A 135 -3.70 -14.98 -20.48
N HIS A 136 -2.86 -14.13 -19.88
CA HIS A 136 -2.55 -14.16 -18.45
C HIS A 136 -2.59 -12.76 -17.84
N ARG A 137 -2.70 -12.71 -16.51
CA ARG A 137 -2.81 -11.46 -15.74
C ARG A 137 -1.78 -11.42 -14.62
N VAL A 138 -1.35 -10.21 -14.29
CA VAL A 138 -0.55 -9.95 -13.09
C VAL A 138 -0.99 -8.63 -12.45
N ARG A 139 -0.97 -8.60 -11.13
CA ARG A 139 -1.21 -7.40 -10.34
C ARG A 139 0.12 -6.87 -9.83
N LEU A 140 0.45 -5.61 -10.10
CA LEU A 140 1.58 -4.96 -9.45
C LEU A 140 1.06 -4.10 -8.31
N LYS A 141 1.75 -4.11 -7.17
CA LYS A 141 1.45 -3.25 -6.03
C LYS A 141 2.70 -2.48 -5.66
N VAL A 142 2.56 -1.17 -5.57
CA VAL A 142 3.64 -0.27 -5.18
C VAL A 142 3.20 0.54 -3.99
N GLN A 143 3.94 0.45 -2.89
CA GLN A 143 3.67 1.29 -1.72
C GLN A 143 4.45 2.60 -1.84
N ILE A 144 3.76 3.71 -1.56
CA ILE A 144 4.29 5.05 -1.57
C ILE A 144 3.97 5.75 -0.23
N PRO A 145 4.92 6.47 0.37
CA PRO A 145 4.67 7.15 1.63
C PRO A 145 3.69 8.32 1.46
N VAL A 146 2.80 8.54 2.43
CA VAL A 146 1.82 9.65 2.38
C VAL A 146 2.50 11.03 2.42
N SER A 147 3.70 11.11 3.03
CA SER A 147 4.49 12.35 3.09
C SER A 147 5.01 12.80 1.72
N GLU A 148 5.25 11.84 0.82
CA GLU A 148 5.75 12.08 -0.53
C GLU A 148 5.02 11.14 -1.50
N PRO A 149 3.75 11.44 -1.84
CA PRO A 149 2.91 10.56 -2.64
C PRO A 149 3.25 10.71 -4.12
N ASN A 150 4.51 10.44 -4.51
CA ASN A 150 4.99 10.48 -5.88
C ASN A 150 5.41 9.10 -6.41
N ILE A 151 5.33 8.94 -7.73
CA ILE A 151 5.75 7.73 -8.44
C ILE A 151 6.01 8.08 -9.92
N SER A 152 6.88 7.34 -10.62
CA SER A 152 7.10 7.56 -12.05
C SER A 152 5.88 7.15 -12.89
N THR A 153 5.55 7.94 -13.91
CA THR A 153 4.49 7.61 -14.86
C THR A 153 4.81 6.36 -15.69
N VAL A 154 3.75 5.61 -16.02
CA VAL A 154 3.79 4.49 -16.97
C VAL A 154 3.03 4.82 -18.27
N THR A 155 2.66 6.08 -18.51
CA THR A 155 2.08 6.55 -19.79
C THR A 155 2.97 6.29 -21.00
N ASN A 156 4.29 6.32 -20.83
CA ASN A 156 5.25 5.96 -21.87
C ASN A 156 5.30 4.44 -22.17
N VAL A 157 4.65 3.64 -21.32
CA VAL A 157 4.53 2.18 -21.46
C VAL A 157 3.17 1.81 -22.03
N TRP A 158 2.09 2.26 -21.39
CA TRP A 158 0.71 2.03 -21.82
C TRP A 158 -0.05 3.35 -21.93
N ASN A 159 -0.62 3.64 -23.10
CA ASN A 159 -1.38 4.87 -23.33
C ASN A 159 -2.63 4.97 -22.46
N THR A 160 -3.22 3.83 -22.05
CA THR A 160 -4.38 3.80 -21.15
C THR A 160 -4.07 4.38 -19.78
N ALA A 161 -2.81 4.35 -19.35
CA ALA A 161 -2.39 4.89 -18.06
C ALA A 161 -2.69 6.38 -17.89
N ASN A 162 -2.81 7.14 -18.99
CA ASN A 162 -3.05 8.59 -18.91
C ASN A 162 -4.30 8.93 -18.10
N TRP A 163 -5.40 8.24 -18.39
CA TRP A 163 -6.68 8.47 -17.71
C TRP A 163 -6.66 7.95 -16.27
N HIS A 164 -6.09 6.77 -16.05
CA HIS A 164 -6.03 6.17 -14.71
C HIS A 164 -5.09 6.90 -13.75
N GLU A 165 -3.93 7.38 -14.23
CA GLU A 165 -3.00 8.18 -13.43
C GLU A 165 -3.64 9.52 -13.03
N ARG A 166 -4.40 10.15 -13.92
CA ARG A 166 -5.20 11.35 -13.61
C ARG A 166 -6.30 11.08 -12.59
N GLU A 167 -7.00 9.96 -12.69
CA GLU A 167 -7.99 9.53 -11.70
C GLU A 167 -7.34 9.32 -10.32
N ALA A 168 -6.22 8.61 -10.26
CA ALA A 168 -5.49 8.38 -9.02
C ALA A 168 -4.95 9.69 -8.41
N PHE A 169 -4.50 10.63 -9.25
CA PHE A 169 -4.13 11.98 -8.82
C PHE A 169 -5.33 12.75 -8.26
N ASP A 170 -6.47 12.73 -8.94
CA ASP A 170 -7.65 13.48 -8.52
C ASP A 170 -8.23 12.93 -7.20
N MET A 171 -8.36 11.61 -7.11
CA MET A 171 -8.99 10.91 -5.98
C MET A 171 -8.11 10.74 -4.76
N PHE A 172 -6.81 10.52 -4.95
CA PHE A 172 -5.85 10.21 -3.88
C PHE A 172 -4.68 11.20 -3.81
N GLY A 173 -4.52 12.13 -4.74
CA GLY A 173 -3.43 13.11 -4.75
C GLY A 173 -2.06 12.51 -4.98
N ILE A 174 -1.99 11.39 -5.69
CA ILE A 174 -0.74 10.72 -6.05
C ILE A 174 -0.19 11.38 -7.31
N VAL A 175 1.03 11.91 -7.21
CA VAL A 175 1.70 12.64 -8.29
C VAL A 175 2.48 11.66 -9.16
N PHE A 176 2.15 11.62 -10.45
CA PHE A 176 2.85 10.80 -11.44
C PHE A 176 3.90 11.63 -12.18
N GLU A 177 5.17 11.41 -11.86
CA GLU A 177 6.29 12.17 -12.41
C GLU A 177 6.52 11.81 -13.88
N GLY A 178 6.59 12.84 -14.73
CA GLY A 178 6.75 12.70 -16.19
C GLY A 178 5.43 12.52 -16.95
N HIS A 179 4.28 12.56 -16.28
CA HIS A 179 2.97 12.46 -16.93
C HIS A 179 2.71 13.68 -17.85
N PRO A 180 2.22 13.48 -19.09
CA PRO A 180 2.11 14.56 -20.08
C PRO A 180 1.07 15.64 -19.74
N CYS A 181 0.00 15.29 -19.02
CA CYS A 181 -1.07 16.20 -18.65
C CYS A 181 -1.73 15.76 -17.33
N LEU A 182 -1.06 15.99 -16.20
CA LEU A 182 -1.56 15.56 -14.89
C LEU A 182 -2.53 16.60 -14.32
N GLU A 183 -3.80 16.47 -14.69
CA GLU A 183 -4.87 17.35 -14.24
C GLU A 183 -6.04 16.52 -13.70
N ARG A 184 -6.83 17.14 -12.81
CA ARG A 184 -8.07 16.56 -12.28
C ARG A 184 -9.03 16.20 -13.42
N ILE A 185 -9.90 15.22 -13.17
CA ILE A 185 -10.75 14.66 -14.23
C ILE A 185 -12.15 14.29 -13.75
N LEU A 186 -12.30 13.81 -12.53
CA LEU A 186 -13.60 13.43 -11.95
C LEU A 186 -14.19 14.54 -11.10
N THR A 187 -13.35 15.27 -10.37
CA THR A 187 -13.80 16.38 -9.54
C THR A 187 -14.01 17.64 -10.38
N PRO A 188 -14.97 18.51 -9.98
CA PRO A 188 -15.26 19.74 -10.69
C PRO A 188 -14.16 20.77 -10.44
N ASP A 189 -14.14 21.78 -11.30
CA ASP A 189 -13.22 22.91 -11.17
C ASP A 189 -13.38 23.59 -9.80
N GLY A 190 -12.26 23.81 -9.11
CA GLY A 190 -12.24 24.40 -7.77
C GLY A 190 -12.50 23.42 -6.62
N PHE A 191 -12.52 22.11 -6.89
CA PHE A 191 -12.57 21.10 -5.82
C PHE A 191 -11.27 21.08 -5.00
N GLU A 192 -11.42 21.23 -3.69
CA GLU A 192 -10.32 21.18 -2.73
C GLU A 192 -10.28 19.82 -2.02
N GLY A 193 -9.11 19.17 -2.07
CA GLY A 193 -8.85 17.87 -1.43
C GLY A 193 -8.94 16.67 -2.38
N HIS A 194 -9.02 15.48 -1.78
CA HIS A 194 -8.93 14.18 -2.45
C HIS A 194 -9.99 13.23 -1.87
N PRO A 195 -11.13 13.02 -2.57
CA PRO A 195 -12.32 12.41 -1.98
C PRO A 195 -12.16 10.99 -1.41
N LEU A 196 -11.24 10.18 -1.97
CA LEU A 196 -11.11 8.78 -1.60
C LEU A 196 -10.07 8.51 -0.50
N ARG A 197 -9.40 9.56 -0.01
CA ARG A 197 -8.54 9.44 1.16
C ARG A 197 -9.36 9.27 2.45
N LYS A 198 -8.82 8.55 3.42
CA LYS A 198 -9.48 8.21 4.70
C LYS A 198 -9.49 9.37 5.69
N ASP A 199 -8.70 10.40 5.47
CA ASP A 199 -8.75 11.67 6.22
C ASP A 199 -9.84 12.61 5.70
N TYR A 200 -10.30 12.43 4.45
CA TYR A 200 -11.33 13.27 3.86
C TYR A 200 -12.69 13.08 4.57
N PRO A 201 -13.33 14.15 5.07
CA PRO A 201 -14.55 14.04 5.85
C PRO A 201 -15.75 13.63 4.98
N LEU A 202 -16.37 12.49 5.31
CA LEU A 202 -17.64 12.04 4.70
C LEU A 202 -18.77 13.07 4.85
N LYS A 203 -18.77 13.79 5.97
CA LYS A 203 -19.73 14.86 6.30
C LYS A 203 -19.02 16.22 6.32
N GLY A 204 -18.37 16.57 5.21
CA GLY A 204 -17.93 17.94 4.93
C GLY A 204 -18.67 18.43 3.69
N ARG A 205 -19.32 19.60 3.75
CA ARG A 205 -19.79 20.23 2.52
C ARG A 205 -18.57 20.41 1.62
N GLN A 206 -18.72 20.02 0.35
CA GLN A 206 -17.89 20.53 -0.75
C GLN A 206 -17.60 22.01 -0.52
N PRO A 207 -16.42 22.53 -0.90
CA PRO A 207 -16.08 23.93 -0.66
C PRO A 207 -17.25 24.82 -1.05
N GLU A 208 -17.56 25.83 -0.23
CA GLU A 208 -18.75 26.68 -0.35
C GLU A 208 -18.90 27.25 -1.78
N SER A 209 -17.77 27.42 -2.48
CA SER A 209 -17.62 27.79 -3.90
C SER A 209 -18.31 26.85 -4.90
N LEU A 210 -18.51 25.57 -4.57
CA LEU A 210 -19.12 24.56 -5.45
C LEU A 210 -20.64 24.41 -5.27
N LYS A 211 -21.24 25.12 -4.31
CA LYS A 211 -22.70 25.05 -4.09
C LYS A 211 -23.51 25.42 -5.33
N GLU A 212 -23.02 26.38 -6.12
CA GLU A 212 -23.70 26.81 -7.34
C GLU A 212 -23.57 25.81 -8.50
N VAL A 213 -22.53 24.97 -8.50
CA VAL A 213 -22.28 23.97 -9.54
C VAL A 213 -23.18 22.75 -9.34
N TYR A 214 -23.27 22.24 -8.12
CA TYR A 214 -24.04 21.02 -7.82
C TYR A 214 -25.50 21.25 -7.43
N ARG A 215 -25.86 22.43 -6.93
CA ARG A 215 -27.23 22.74 -6.46
C ARG A 215 -28.05 23.53 -7.48
N LYS A 216 -27.62 23.61 -8.74
CA LYS A 216 -28.44 24.06 -9.88
C LYS A 216 -29.46 22.99 -10.29
N GLY A 217 -30.32 22.62 -9.35
CA GLY A 217 -31.58 21.93 -9.59
C GLY A 217 -32.65 22.73 -8.86
N LYS A 218 -33.63 23.25 -9.62
CA LYS A 218 -34.80 23.99 -9.14
C LYS A 218 -35.46 23.34 -7.93
#